data_AF-A0A8D0GML1-F1
#
_entry.id   AF-A0A8D0GML1-F1
#
_cell.length_a   1.000
_cell.length_b   1.000
_cell.length_c   1.000
_cell.angle_alpha   90.00
_cell.angle_beta   90.00
_cell.angle_gamma   90.00
#
_symmetry.space_group_name_H-M   'P 1'
#
loop_
_entity.id
_entity.type
_entity.pdbx_description
1 polymer ?
#
loop_
_entity_poly.entity_id
_entity_poly.type
_entity_poly.pdbx_seq_one_letter_code
_entity_poly.pdbx_strand_id
1 'polypeptide(L)' 'MKGETPVNSTMSIGQARKMVEQLKIEASMCRIKVSKAAADLMTYCDAHACEDPLITPVPTSENPFREKKFFCALL' A
#
# COMPACT_ATOMS: atom_id res chain seq x y z
N MET A 1 7.33 40.97 14.59
CA MET A 1 7.78 40.43 13.29
C MET A 1 6.73 39.44 12.82
N LYS A 2 5.82 39.85 11.93
CA LYS A 2 4.81 38.96 11.33
C LYS A 2 5.46 38.26 10.14
N GLY A 3 5.59 36.94 10.22
CA GLY A 3 6.02 36.12 9.08
C GLY A 3 4.86 36.02 8.09
N GLU A 4 4.99 36.70 6.96
CA GLU A 4 4.09 36.54 5.83
C GLU A 4 4.38 35.19 5.17
N THR A 5 3.51 34.20 5.38
CA THR A 5 3.45 33.04 4.49
C THR A 5 2.80 33.48 3.17
N PRO A 6 3.38 33.15 2.00
CA PRO A 6 2.75 33.48 0.73
C PRO A 6 1.49 32.63 0.59
N VAL A 7 0.33 33.26 0.76
CA VAL A 7 -0.96 32.68 0.43
C VAL A 7 -0.99 32.57 -1.10
N ASN A 8 -0.86 31.35 -1.62
CA ASN A 8 -1.09 31.04 -3.04
C ASN A 8 -2.47 31.57 -3.43
N SER A 9 -2.47 32.77 -4.01
CA SER A 9 -3.66 33.58 -4.21
C SER A 9 -4.26 33.24 -5.57
N THR A 10 -4.97 32.11 -5.68
CA THR A 10 -6.08 31.91 -6.63
C THR A 10 -6.85 30.63 -6.29
N MET A 11 -7.50 30.58 -5.13
CA MET A 11 -8.66 29.69 -4.97
C MET A 11 -9.89 30.57 -5.11
N SER A 12 -10.58 30.51 -6.27
CA SER A 12 -11.86 31.19 -6.45
C SER A 12 -12.80 30.78 -5.32
N ILE A 13 -13.67 31.69 -4.86
CA ILE A 13 -14.68 31.41 -3.82
C ILE A 13 -15.45 30.11 -4.13
N GLY A 14 -15.71 29.83 -5.41
CA GLY A 14 -16.33 28.57 -5.86
C GLY A 14 -15.47 27.33 -5.61
N GLN A 15 -14.16 27.41 -5.85
CA GLN A 15 -13.21 26.32 -5.56
C GLN A 15 -13.06 26.09 -4.06
N ALA A 16 -12.97 27.17 -3.27
CA ALA A 16 -12.91 27.08 -1.80
C ALA A 16 -14.16 26.40 -1.22
N ARG A 17 -15.36 26.75 -1.71
CA ARG A 17 -16.61 26.09 -1.32
C ARG A 17 -16.58 24.60 -1.66
N LYS A 18 -16.17 24.24 -2.89
CA LYS A 18 -16.06 22.83 -3.29
C LYS A 18 -15.11 22.04 -2.38
N MET A 19 -13.97 22.64 -2.02
CA MET A 19 -13.01 22.04 -1.09
C MET A 19 -13.60 21.85 0.31
N VAL A 20 -14.34 22.83 0.83
CA VAL A 20 -15.01 22.71 2.13
C VAL A 20 -16.05 21.59 2.13
N GLU A 21 -16.85 21.47 1.06
CA GLU A 21 -17.82 20.38 0.96
C GLU A 21 -17.13 19.01 0.91
N GLN A 22 -16.00 18.88 0.20
CA GLN A 22 -15.20 17.65 0.20
C GLN A 22 -14.67 17.30 1.60
N LEU A 23 -14.09 18.29 2.30
CA LEU A 23 -13.53 18.08 3.65
C LEU A 23 -14.60 17.69 4.67
N LYS A 24 -15.83 18.21 4.56
CA LYS A 24 -16.95 17.79 5.41
C LYS A 24 -17.25 16.30 5.25
N ILE A 25 -17.23 15.80 4.03
CA ILE A 25 -17.44 14.37 3.74
C ILE A 25 -16.31 13.54 4.38
N GLU A 26 -15.05 13.89 4.13
CA GLU A 26 -13.88 13.18 4.69
C GLU A 26 -13.81 13.23 6.22
N ALA A 27 -14.25 14.34 6.83
CA ALA A 27 -14.32 14.48 8.28
C ALA A 27 -15.36 13.52 8.89
N SER A 28 -16.49 13.31 8.20
CA SER A 28 -17.57 12.42 8.63
C SER A 28 -17.31 10.93 8.44
N MET A 29 -16.17 10.55 7.84
CA MET A 29 -15.79 9.15 7.70
C MET A 29 -15.50 8.50 9.05
N CYS A 30 -16.12 7.35 9.30
CA CYS A 30 -15.84 6.54 10.48
C CYS A 30 -14.43 5.97 10.42
N ARG A 31 -13.64 6.19 11.48
CA ARG A 31 -12.28 5.67 11.62
C ARG A 31 -12.26 4.51 12.61
N ILE A 32 -11.41 3.53 12.36
CA ILE A 32 -11.09 2.48 13.33
C ILE A 32 -9.82 2.83 14.11
N LYS A 33 -9.63 2.21 15.28
CA LYS A 33 -8.39 2.37 16.04
C LYS A 33 -7.21 1.83 15.24
N VAL A 34 -6.10 2.56 15.26
CA VAL A 34 -4.85 2.15 14.59
C VAL A 34 -4.37 0.79 15.12
N SER A 35 -4.51 0.52 16.42
CA SER A 35 -4.15 -0.77 17.00
C SER A 35 -4.97 -1.93 16.41
N LYS A 36 -6.25 -1.72 16.09
CA LYS A 36 -7.08 -2.71 15.43
C LYS A 36 -6.65 -2.93 13.99
N ALA A 37 -6.46 -1.83 13.23
CA ALA A 37 -6.00 -1.92 11.85
C ALA A 37 -4.66 -2.66 11.74
N ALA A 38 -3.72 -2.38 12.65
CA ALA A 38 -2.43 -3.06 12.70
C ALA A 38 -2.56 -4.56 13.03
N ALA A 39 -3.43 -4.93 13.96
CA ALA A 39 -3.69 -6.33 14.28
C ALA A 39 -4.33 -7.08 13.09
N ASP A 40 -5.29 -6.45 12.41
CA ASP A 40 -5.95 -7.02 11.24
C ASP A 40 -4.93 -7.24 10.09
N LEU A 41 -4.01 -6.28 9.86
CA LEU A 41 -2.91 -6.41 8.90
C LEU A 41 -1.94 -7.54 9.26
N MET A 42 -1.52 -7.61 10.53
CA MET A 42 -0.60 -8.67 10.98
C MET A 42 -1.23 -10.06 10.83
N THR A 43 -2.50 -10.19 11.21
CA THR A 43 -3.25 -11.45 11.03
C THR A 43 -3.33 -11.86 9.56
N TYR A 44 -3.54 -10.90 8.65
CA TYR A 44 -3.55 -11.18 7.22
C TYR A 44 -2.19 -11.66 6.72
N CYS A 45 -1.10 -10.98 7.10
CA CYS A 45 0.25 -11.38 6.73
C CYS A 45 0.59 -12.77 7.26
N ASP A 46 0.32 -13.06 8.54
CA ASP A 46 0.62 -14.35 9.16
C ASP A 46 -0.15 -15.50 8.49
N ALA A 47 -1.40 -15.26 8.11
CA ALA A 47 -2.22 -16.26 7.43
C ALA A 47 -1.70 -16.63 6.03
N HIS A 48 -1.06 -15.69 5.32
CA HIS A 48 -0.64 -15.88 3.92
C HIS A 48 0.89 -15.98 3.75
N ALA A 49 1.68 -15.82 4.82
CA ALA A 49 3.14 -15.84 4.76
C ALA A 49 3.70 -17.16 4.18
N CYS A 50 3.03 -18.28 4.46
CA CYS A 50 3.42 -19.60 3.95
C CYS A 50 3.15 -19.76 2.44
N GLU A 51 2.21 -18.99 1.89
CA GLU A 51 1.81 -19.05 0.48
C GLU A 51 2.64 -18.11 -0.40
N ASP A 52 3.32 -17.14 0.20
CA ASP A 52 4.19 -16.21 -0.50
C ASP A 52 5.55 -16.85 -0.81
N PRO A 53 5.88 -17.16 -2.09
CA PRO A 53 7.13 -17.81 -2.46
C PRO A 53 8.39 -16.97 -2.21
N LEU A 54 8.23 -15.66 -1.99
CA LEU A 54 9.33 -14.73 -1.70
C LEU A 54 9.65 -14.69 -0.20
N ILE A 55 8.66 -14.97 0.65
CA ILE A 55 8.83 -15.05 2.10
C ILE A 55 9.18 -16.49 2.51
N THR A 56 8.45 -17.46 1.97
CA THR A 56 8.67 -18.89 2.18
C THR A 56 9.20 -19.52 0.89
N PRO A 57 10.51 -19.78 0.76
CA PRO A 57 11.08 -20.28 -0.48
C PRO A 57 10.48 -21.61 -0.91
N VAL A 58 10.00 -21.67 -2.14
CA VAL A 58 9.48 -22.90 -2.75
C VAL A 58 10.62 -23.79 -3.25
N PRO A 59 10.40 -25.12 -3.34
CA PRO A 59 11.36 -26.04 -3.93
C PRO A 59 11.76 -25.60 -5.34
N THR A 60 13.02 -25.87 -5.73
CA THR A 60 13.53 -25.42 -7.03
C THR A 60 12.69 -25.95 -8.20
N SER A 61 12.11 -27.16 -8.09
CA SER A 61 11.23 -27.74 -9.12
C SER A 61 9.95 -26.95 -9.37
N GLU A 62 9.43 -26.28 -8.35
CA GLU A 62 8.21 -25.46 -8.42
C GLU A 62 8.52 -24.03 -8.84
N ASN A 63 9.77 -23.58 -8.68
CA ASN A 63 10.20 -22.27 -9.14
C ASN A 63 10.28 -22.21 -10.68
N PRO A 64 9.40 -21.44 -11.35
CA PRO A 64 9.40 -21.30 -12.80
C PRO A 64 10.67 -20.60 -13.34
N PHE A 65 11.40 -19.88 -12.49
CA PHE A 65 12.67 -19.22 -12.80
C PHE A 65 13.90 -20.09 -12.52
N ARG A 66 13.72 -21.40 -12.27
CA ARG A 66 14.83 -22.34 -12.12
C ARG A 66 15.66 -22.43 -13.41
N GLU A 67 16.98 -22.50 -13.26
CA GLU A 67 17.89 -22.86 -14.35
C GLU A 67 17.55 -24.24 -14.95
N LYS A 68 17.27 -24.28 -16.25
CA LYS A 68 17.11 -25.54 -16.98
C LYS A 68 18.47 -26.22 -17.06
N LYS A 69 18.64 -27.33 -16.33
CA LYS A 69 19.80 -28.22 -16.54
C LYS A 69 19.68 -28.82 -17.95
N PHE A 70 20.45 -28.31 -18.90
CA PHE A 70 20.65 -28.99 -20.18
C PHE A 70 21.46 -30.25 -19.89
N PHE A 71 20.81 -31.42 -19.96
CA PHE A 71 21.54 -32.68 -19.99
C PHE A 71 22.20 -32.80 -21.37
N CYS A 72 23.48 -32.49 -21.45
CA CYS A 72 24.30 -32.92 -22.58
C CYS A 72 24.51 -34.43 -22.43
N ALA A 73 23.73 -35.22 -23.18
CA ALA A 73 24.11 -36.60 -23.46
C ALA A 73 25.18 -36.53 -24.56
N LEU A 74 26.45 -36.74 -24.18
CA LEU A 74 27.47 -37.13 -25.15
C LEU A 74 27.13 -38.57 -25.57
N LEU A 75 26.52 -38.70 -26.74
CA LEU A 75 26.40 -39.96 -27.48
C LEU A 75 27.68 -40.20 -28.29
#